data_AF-X0SJK2-F1
#
_entry.id   AF-X0SJK2-F1
#
_cell.length_a   1.000
_cell.length_b   1.000
_cell.length_c   1.000
_cell.angle_alpha   90.00
_cell.angle_beta   90.00
_cell.angle_gamma   90.00
#
_symmetry.space_group_name_H-M   'P 1'
#
loop_
_entity.id
_entity.type
_entity.pdbx_description
1 polymer ?
#
loop_
_entity_poly.entity_id
_entity_poly.type
_entity_poly.pdbx_seq_one_letter_code
_entity_poly.pdbx_strand_id
1 'polypeptide(L)'
;NHAGIHTEISSNIMRALWSKVLVNVGINPLTALTGLRNGELLDHPEIRQVMKRAVEEAMMVAQSLGIEMEFDNPVEKVYEVAEATAANRSSMLQDVERGRKTEIDALNGAIVELGRRIGVDTPVNETLVAAVKGLESVRTGLEKSRE
;
A
#
# COMPACT_ATOMS: atom_id res chain seq x y z
N ASN A 1 -4.75 25.13 -16.75
CA ASN A 1 -4.02 25.23 -15.47
C ASN A 1 -4.22 26.61 -14.79
N HIS A 2 -5.46 27.14 -14.74
CA HIS A 2 -5.73 28.51 -14.21
C HIS A 2 -6.36 28.56 -12.81
N ALA A 3 -6.52 27.42 -12.14
CA ALA A 3 -7.14 27.35 -10.80
C ALA A 3 -6.15 27.57 -9.63
N GLY A 4 -4.90 27.94 -9.90
CA GLY A 4 -3.85 28.10 -8.87
C GLY A 4 -3.31 26.78 -8.29
N ILE A 5 -3.74 25.63 -8.83
CA ILE A 5 -3.23 24.31 -8.44
C ILE A 5 -2.01 23.98 -9.30
N HIS A 6 -0.88 23.74 -8.64
CA HIS A 6 0.34 23.28 -9.32
C HIS A 6 0.03 22.01 -10.12
N THR A 7 0.31 22.05 -11.43
CA THR A 7 -0.02 20.96 -12.35
C THR A 7 1.14 20.78 -13.32
N GLU A 8 1.64 19.56 -13.42
CA GLU A 8 2.69 19.19 -14.37
C GLU A 8 2.16 18.10 -15.31
N ILE A 9 2.55 18.18 -16.58
CA ILE A 9 2.21 17.16 -17.57
C ILE A 9 3.23 16.03 -17.44
N SER A 10 2.78 14.83 -17.07
CA SER A 10 3.62 13.65 -17.09
C SER A 10 3.73 13.08 -18.52
N SER A 11 4.96 12.83 -18.96
CA SER A 11 5.23 12.11 -20.21
C SER A 11 5.04 10.59 -20.07
N ASN A 12 4.94 10.08 -18.83
CA ASN A 12 4.71 8.67 -18.53
C ASN A 12 3.88 8.52 -17.23
N ILE A 13 2.55 8.47 -17.38
CA ILE A 13 1.63 8.35 -16.25
C ILE A 13 1.80 7.02 -15.49
N MET A 14 2.20 5.94 -16.18
CA MET A 14 2.34 4.62 -15.57
C MET A 14 3.47 4.61 -14.55
N ARG A 15 4.58 5.27 -14.86
CA ARG A 15 5.70 5.44 -13.93
C ARG A 15 5.24 6.09 -12.62
N ALA A 16 4.58 7.25 -12.71
CA ALA A 16 4.10 7.98 -11.54
C ALA A 16 3.05 7.19 -10.73
N LEU A 17 2.17 6.48 -11.43
CA LEU A 17 1.16 5.62 -10.79
C LEU A 17 1.81 4.49 -9.98
N TRP A 18 2.76 3.77 -10.58
CA TRP A 18 3.44 2.66 -9.91
C TRP A 18 4.32 3.10 -8.75
N SER A 19 4.99 4.24 -8.86
CA SER A 19 5.68 4.88 -7.73
C SER A 19 4.76 5.03 -6.51
N LYS A 20 3.54 5.52 -6.73
CA LYS A 20 2.55 5.69 -5.66
C LYS A 20 2.00 4.37 -5.13
N VAL A 21 1.73 3.41 -6.03
CA VAL A 21 1.24 2.08 -5.66
C VAL A 21 2.24 1.38 -4.75
N LEU A 22 3.54 1.39 -5.07
CA LEU A 22 4.56 0.72 -4.25
C LEU A 22 4.63 1.29 -2.83
N VAL A 23 4.60 2.62 -2.68
CA VAL A 23 4.56 3.28 -1.38
C VAL A 23 3.34 2.81 -0.58
N ASN A 24 2.16 2.85 -1.19
CA ASN A 24 0.92 2.48 -0.50
C ASN A 24 0.87 0.97 -0.14
N VAL A 25 1.36 0.10 -1.03
CA VAL A 25 1.44 -1.36 -0.82
C VAL A 25 2.31 -1.69 0.40
N GLY A 26 3.40 -0.95 0.59
CA GLY A 26 4.33 -1.14 1.70
C GLY A 26 3.89 -0.51 3.02
N ILE A 27 3.01 0.49 3.04
CA ILE A 27 2.67 1.26 4.26
C ILE A 27 1.22 1.04 4.72
N ASN A 28 0.26 1.18 3.81
CA ASN A 28 -1.16 1.29 4.15
C ASN A 28 -1.74 0.04 4.84
N PRO A 29 -1.55 -1.19 4.33
CA PRO A 29 -2.08 -2.38 5.02
C PRO A 29 -1.46 -2.57 6.40
N LEU A 30 -0.17 -2.28 6.57
CA LEU A 30 0.52 -2.49 7.84
C LEU A 30 0.08 -1.48 8.89
N THR A 31 -0.03 -0.19 8.56
CA THR A 31 -0.63 0.81 9.46
C THR A 31 -2.07 0.46 9.83
N ALA A 32 -2.87 -0.04 8.88
CA ALA A 32 -4.25 -0.43 9.14
C ALA A 32 -4.37 -1.61 10.11
N LEU A 33 -3.47 -2.60 10.00
CA LEU A 33 -3.44 -3.79 10.84
C LEU A 33 -2.89 -3.51 12.25
N THR A 34 -1.87 -2.65 12.37
CA THR A 34 -1.17 -2.41 13.65
C THR A 34 -1.68 -1.19 14.41
N GLY A 35 -2.33 -0.24 13.72
CA GLY A 35 -2.72 1.05 14.29
C GLY A 35 -1.59 2.07 14.38
N LEU A 36 -0.37 1.70 13.96
CA LEU A 36 0.81 2.56 13.96
C LEU A 36 0.71 3.68 12.90
N ARG A 37 1.38 4.79 13.16
CA ARG A 37 1.70 5.84 12.19
C ARG A 37 2.76 5.35 11.20
N ASN A 38 2.91 6.08 10.10
CA ASN A 38 3.80 5.67 9.02
C ASN A 38 5.26 5.47 9.49
N GLY A 39 5.79 6.41 10.28
CA GLY A 39 7.19 6.35 10.73
C GLY A 39 7.43 5.27 11.78
N GLU A 40 6.44 5.02 12.65
CA GLU A 40 6.51 4.00 13.70
C GLU A 40 6.66 2.58 13.11
N LEU A 41 6.25 2.35 11.85
CA LEU A 41 6.50 1.08 11.16
C LEU A 41 8.01 0.75 11.08
N LEU A 42 8.86 1.78 10.98
CA LEU A 42 10.31 1.62 10.82
C LEU A 42 11.02 1.26 12.12
N ASP A 43 10.37 1.45 13.26
CA ASP A 43 10.91 1.07 14.57
C ASP A 43 10.79 -0.43 14.84
N HIS A 44 10.05 -1.16 14.00
CA HIS A 44 9.79 -2.59 14.12
C HIS A 44 10.48 -3.40 12.99
N PRO A 45 11.61 -4.09 13.26
CA PRO A 45 12.35 -4.85 12.25
C PRO A 45 11.51 -5.88 11.49
N GLU A 46 10.60 -6.56 12.18
CA GLU A 46 9.71 -7.56 11.61
C GLU A 46 8.72 -6.92 10.62
N ILE A 47 8.20 -5.73 10.96
CA ILE A 47 7.30 -4.97 10.09
C ILE A 47 8.06 -4.44 8.88
N ARG A 48 9.26 -3.88 9.06
CA ARG A 48 10.14 -3.47 7.95
C ARG A 48 10.41 -4.60 6.98
N GLN A 49 10.63 -5.81 7.48
CA GLN A 49 10.82 -6.98 6.61
C GLN A 49 9.56 -7.30 5.79
N VAL A 50 8.36 -7.14 6.36
CA VAL A 50 7.10 -7.30 5.61
C VAL A 50 6.92 -6.18 4.58
N MET A 51 7.23 -4.92 4.94
CA MET A 51 7.21 -3.78 4.00
C MET A 51 8.09 -4.09 2.78
N LYS A 52 9.35 -4.48 3.03
CA LYS A 52 10.31 -4.85 1.98
C LYS A 52 9.77 -5.92 1.06
N ARG A 53 9.30 -7.05 1.62
CA ARG A 53 8.81 -8.18 0.81
C ARG A 53 7.56 -7.83 0.01
N ALA A 54 6.64 -7.07 0.58
CA ALA A 54 5.44 -6.63 -0.13
C ALA A 54 5.79 -5.74 -1.33
N VAL A 55 6.75 -4.83 -1.16
CA VAL A 55 7.26 -3.96 -2.23
C VAL A 55 8.04 -4.76 -3.27
N GLU A 56 8.91 -5.69 -2.87
CA GLU A 56 9.66 -6.57 -3.78
C GLU A 56 8.73 -7.40 -4.67
N GLU A 57 7.66 -7.98 -4.11
CA GLU A 57 6.63 -8.68 -4.87
C GLU A 57 5.95 -7.78 -5.92
N ALA A 58 5.54 -6.58 -5.50
CA ALA A 58 4.92 -5.63 -6.42
C ALA A 58 5.90 -5.15 -7.51
N MET A 59 7.19 -5.04 -7.20
CA MET A 59 8.24 -4.74 -8.19
C MET A 59 8.41 -5.88 -9.20
N MET A 60 8.40 -7.15 -8.77
CA MET A 60 8.48 -8.29 -9.69
C MET A 60 7.31 -8.28 -10.68
N VAL A 61 6.10 -7.94 -10.20
CA VAL A 61 4.92 -7.76 -11.06
C VAL A 61 5.12 -6.61 -12.04
N ALA A 62 5.56 -5.44 -11.58
CA ALA A 62 5.81 -4.27 -12.43
C ALA A 62 6.85 -4.56 -13.54
N GLN A 63 7.97 -5.19 -13.18
CA GLN A 63 9.05 -5.53 -14.12
C GLN A 63 8.56 -6.50 -15.20
N SER A 64 7.80 -7.52 -14.81
CA SER A 64 7.25 -8.51 -15.74
C SER A 64 6.21 -7.92 -16.70
N LEU A 65 5.60 -6.78 -16.34
CA LEU A 65 4.71 -5.99 -17.20
C LEU A 65 5.47 -4.96 -18.05
N GLY A 66 6.80 -4.90 -17.97
CA GLY A 66 7.62 -3.94 -18.72
C GLY A 66 7.48 -2.50 -18.24
N ILE A 67 7.12 -2.29 -16.97
CA ILE A 67 6.87 -0.96 -16.41
C ILE A 67 8.17 -0.36 -15.91
N GLU A 68 8.52 0.80 -16.45
CA GLU A 68 9.66 1.57 -15.99
C GLU A 68 9.39 2.20 -14.62
N MET A 69 10.23 1.85 -13.65
CA MET A 69 10.21 2.44 -12.32
C MET A 69 10.91 3.80 -12.32
N GLU A 70 10.45 4.70 -11.46
CA GLU A 70 11.08 6.01 -11.25
C GLU A 70 12.32 5.93 -10.38
N PHE A 71 12.36 4.94 -9.47
CA PHE A 71 13.38 4.82 -8.44
C PHE A 71 14.29 3.62 -8.71
N ASP A 72 15.59 3.82 -8.51
CA ASP A 72 16.58 2.73 -8.58
C ASP A 72 16.38 1.72 -7.45
N ASN A 73 15.95 2.18 -6.27
CA ASN A 73 15.65 1.33 -5.12
C ASN A 73 14.27 1.69 -4.53
N PRO A 74 13.19 1.05 -5.01
CA PRO A 74 11.84 1.35 -4.53
C PRO A 74 11.60 1.01 -3.06
N VAL A 75 12.28 0.00 -2.51
CA VAL A 75 12.16 -0.35 -1.08
C VAL A 75 12.66 0.79 -0.20
N GLU A 76 13.86 1.30 -0.50
CA GLU A 76 14.41 2.45 0.23
C GLU A 76 13.50 3.66 0.08
N LYS A 77 12.92 3.86 -1.12
CA LYS A 77 11.98 4.95 -1.33
C LYS A 77 10.73 4.85 -0.45
N VAL A 78 10.19 3.65 -0.26
CA VAL A 78 9.06 3.44 0.66
C VAL A 78 9.46 3.79 2.10
N TYR A 79 10.66 3.44 2.54
CA TYR A 79 11.16 3.84 3.86
C TYR A 79 11.32 5.36 4.00
N GLU A 80 11.93 6.02 3.01
CA GLU A 80 12.03 7.49 2.98
C GLU A 80 10.66 8.16 3.07
N VAL A 81 9.64 7.65 2.38
CA VAL A 81 8.30 8.20 2.44
C VAL A 81 7.66 7.96 3.81
N ALA A 82 7.84 6.77 4.39
CA ALA A 82 7.37 6.47 5.74
C ALA A 82 7.99 7.44 6.77
N GLU A 83 9.29 7.71 6.68
CA GLU A 83 10.03 8.68 7.51
C GLU A 83 9.55 10.11 7.26
N ALA A 84 9.49 10.56 6.00
CA ALA A 84 9.06 11.91 5.63
C ALA A 84 7.60 12.20 6.01
N THR A 85 6.80 11.15 6.17
CA THR A 85 5.41 11.22 6.63
C THR A 85 5.22 10.63 8.02
N ALA A 86 6.26 10.59 8.85
CA ALA A 86 6.30 9.82 10.09
C ALA A 86 5.09 10.06 11.02
N ALA A 87 4.66 11.33 11.15
CA ALA A 87 3.54 11.70 12.01
C ALA A 87 2.16 11.35 11.44
N ASN A 88 2.07 10.97 10.16
CA ASN A 88 0.81 10.75 9.46
C ASN A 88 0.21 9.38 9.77
N ARG A 89 -1.11 9.34 9.70
CA ARG A 89 -1.91 8.11 9.66
C ARG A 89 -2.33 7.86 8.23
N SER A 90 -2.09 6.65 7.71
CA SER A 90 -2.49 6.31 6.35
C SER A 90 -4.01 6.45 6.13
N SER A 91 -4.43 6.64 4.88
CA SER A 91 -5.84 6.64 4.48
C SER A 91 -6.54 5.36 4.92
N MET A 92 -5.89 4.21 4.70
CA MET A 92 -6.42 2.90 5.04
C MET A 92 -6.64 2.73 6.56
N LEU A 93 -5.71 3.19 7.40
CA LEU A 93 -5.90 3.19 8.85
C LEU A 93 -7.09 4.07 9.25
N GLN A 94 -7.20 5.27 8.66
CA GLN A 94 -8.33 6.16 8.95
C GLN A 94 -9.68 5.55 8.52
N ASP A 95 -9.73 4.82 7.40
CA ASP A 95 -10.93 4.12 6.96
C ASP A 95 -11.31 3.00 7.91
N VAL A 96 -10.33 2.19 8.33
CA VAL A 96 -10.51 1.15 9.35
C VAL A 96 -11.03 1.74 10.65
N GLU A 97 -10.49 2.87 11.14
CA GLU A 97 -10.95 3.58 12.34
C GLU A 97 -12.37 4.11 12.24
N ARG A 98 -12.82 4.43 11.04
CA ARG A 98 -14.17 4.96 10.78
C ARG A 98 -15.17 3.87 10.36
N GLY A 99 -14.80 2.59 10.44
CA GLY A 99 -15.67 1.49 10.02
C GLY A 99 -15.95 1.47 8.51
N ARG A 100 -15.11 2.12 7.69
CA ARG A 100 -15.30 2.19 6.24
C ARG A 100 -14.53 1.09 5.52
N LYS A 101 -15.04 0.72 4.35
CA LYS A 101 -14.30 -0.14 3.42
C LYS A 101 -13.03 0.55 2.97
N THR A 102 -11.93 -0.19 2.91
CA THR A 102 -10.61 0.31 2.50
C THR A 102 -10.37 0.14 1.00
N GLU A 103 -9.27 0.74 0.54
CA GLU A 103 -8.72 0.60 -0.81
C GLU A 103 -7.84 -0.65 -1.01
N ILE A 104 -7.86 -1.64 -0.08
CA ILE A 104 -6.97 -2.82 -0.13
C ILE A 104 -7.07 -3.62 -1.43
N ASP A 105 -8.29 -3.76 -1.99
CA ASP A 105 -8.55 -4.46 -3.25
C ASP A 105 -7.88 -3.76 -4.44
N ALA A 106 -7.85 -2.42 -4.44
CA ALA A 106 -7.30 -1.62 -5.52
C ALA A 106 -5.77 -1.46 -5.45
N LEU A 107 -5.19 -1.73 -4.28
CA LEU A 107 -3.74 -1.68 -4.04
C LEU A 107 -3.14 -3.08 -4.06
N ASN A 108 -2.94 -3.70 -2.90
CA ASN A 108 -2.36 -5.04 -2.78
C ASN A 108 -3.17 -6.09 -3.54
N GLY A 109 -4.52 -5.97 -3.56
CA GLY A 109 -5.37 -6.88 -4.33
C GLY A 109 -5.12 -6.81 -5.84
N ALA A 110 -4.83 -5.62 -6.38
CA ALA A 110 -4.47 -5.46 -7.79
C ALA A 110 -3.10 -6.08 -8.10
N ILE A 111 -2.13 -5.97 -7.19
CA ILE A 111 -0.82 -6.65 -7.32
C ILE A 111 -1.00 -8.17 -7.38
N VAL A 112 -1.83 -8.73 -6.49
CA VAL A 112 -2.15 -10.17 -6.48
C VAL A 112 -2.79 -10.63 -7.78
N GLU A 113 -3.81 -9.90 -8.23
CA GLU A 113 -4.52 -10.24 -9.46
C GLU A 113 -3.61 -10.16 -10.69
N LEU A 114 -2.78 -9.12 -10.78
CA LEU A 114 -1.80 -8.99 -11.85
C LEU A 114 -0.79 -10.12 -11.80
N GLY A 115 -0.18 -10.39 -10.64
CA GLY A 115 0.79 -11.46 -10.44
C GLY A 115 0.28 -12.81 -10.92
N ARG A 116 -0.95 -13.18 -10.55
CA ARG A 116 -1.59 -14.42 -11.02
C ARG A 116 -1.71 -14.50 -12.55
N ARG A 117 -2.04 -13.40 -13.23
CA ARG A 117 -2.19 -13.37 -14.69
C ARG A 117 -0.88 -13.62 -15.43
N ILE A 118 0.24 -13.22 -14.84
CA ILE A 118 1.58 -13.31 -15.45
C ILE A 118 2.46 -14.40 -14.83
N GLY A 119 1.93 -15.17 -13.88
CA GLY A 119 2.67 -16.25 -13.22
C GLY A 119 3.74 -15.78 -12.22
N VAL A 120 3.54 -14.63 -11.58
CA VAL A 120 4.40 -14.10 -10.51
C VAL A 120 3.70 -14.26 -9.17
N ASP A 121 4.33 -14.97 -8.25
CA ASP A 121 3.82 -15.19 -6.89
C ASP A 121 3.94 -13.91 -6.04
N THR A 122 2.86 -13.58 -5.32
CA THR A 122 2.81 -12.41 -4.42
C THR A 122 2.24 -12.77 -3.03
N PRO A 123 2.82 -13.75 -2.32
CA PRO A 123 2.22 -14.32 -1.11
C PRO A 123 2.10 -13.34 0.06
N VAL A 124 3.02 -12.37 0.20
CA VAL A 124 2.93 -11.34 1.25
C VAL A 124 1.77 -10.41 0.95
N ASN A 125 1.62 -9.97 -0.30
CA ASN A 125 0.46 -9.16 -0.70
C ASN A 125 -0.86 -9.91 -0.52
N GLU A 126 -0.92 -11.20 -0.87
CA GLU A 126 -2.11 -12.05 -0.63
C GLU A 126 -2.47 -12.11 0.86
N THR A 127 -1.46 -12.29 1.71
CA THR A 127 -1.64 -12.35 3.17
C THR A 127 -2.16 -11.02 3.72
N LEU A 128 -1.59 -9.89 3.29
CA LEU A 128 -2.01 -8.56 3.71
C LEU A 128 -3.47 -8.27 3.29
N VAL A 129 -3.84 -8.65 2.07
CA VAL A 129 -5.23 -8.53 1.58
C VAL A 129 -6.18 -9.33 2.46
N ALA A 130 -5.85 -10.60 2.75
CA ALA A 130 -6.69 -11.45 3.58
C ALA A 130 -6.86 -10.88 5.00
N ALA A 131 -5.77 -10.42 5.62
CA ALA A 131 -5.78 -9.86 6.96
C ALA A 131 -6.62 -8.59 7.07
N VAL A 132 -6.47 -7.64 6.12
CA VAL A 132 -7.25 -6.39 6.12
C VAL A 132 -8.73 -6.67 5.86
N LYS A 133 -9.08 -7.59 4.96
CA LYS A 133 -10.48 -8.01 4.76
C LYS A 133 -11.10 -8.63 6.02
N GLY A 134 -10.32 -9.43 6.75
CA GLY A 134 -10.71 -9.94 8.06
C GLY A 134 -11.02 -8.81 9.03
N LEU A 135 -10.14 -7.80 9.09
CA LEU A 135 -10.31 -6.62 9.94
C LEU A 135 -11.56 -5.80 9.58
N GLU A 136 -11.83 -5.58 8.28
CA GLU A 136 -13.04 -4.92 7.78
C GLU A 136 -14.31 -5.64 8.24
N SER A 137 -14.32 -6.97 8.18
CA SER A 137 -15.48 -7.79 8.57
C SER A 137 -15.81 -7.68 10.06
N VAL A 138 -14.78 -7.67 10.93
CA VAL A 138 -14.96 -7.55 12.38
C VAL A 138 -15.54 -6.19 12.73
N ARG A 139 -15.04 -5.10 12.13
CA ARG A 139 -15.49 -3.74 12.46
C ARG A 139 -16.90 -3.45 11.95
N THR A 140 -17.22 -3.87 10.74
CA THR A 140 -18.59 -3.75 10.19
C THR A 140 -19.60 -4.60 10.97
N GLY A 141 -19.19 -5.76 11.48
CA GLY A 141 -20.02 -6.62 12.31
C GLY A 141 -20.26 -6.10 13.73
N LEU A 142 -19.27 -5.39 14.30
CA LEU A 142 -19.38 -4.76 15.63
C LEU A 142 -20.35 -3.57 15.64
N GLU A 143 -20.48 -2.84 14.53
CA GLU A 143 -21.47 -1.76 14.40
C GLU A 143 -22.90 -2.30 14.37
N LYS A 144 -23.14 -3.42 13.66
CA LYS A 144 -24.47 -4.06 13.59
C LYS A 144 -24.91 -4.72 14.90
N SER A 145 -23.99 -5.02 15.82
CA SER A 145 -24.29 -5.66 17.11
C SER A 145 -24.53 -4.65 18.25
N ARG A 146 -24.41 -3.35 17.97
CA ARG A 146 -24.59 -2.25 18.92
C ARG A 146 -25.91 -1.46 18.73
N GLU A 147 -26.72 -1.85 17.75
CA GLU A 147 -28.11 -1.41 17.54
C GLU A 147 -29.08 -2.44 18.09
#